data_AF-A0A1M6F3W9-F1
#
_entry.id   AF-A0A1M6F3W9-F1
#
_cell.length_a   1.000
_cell.length_b   1.000
_cell.length_c   1.000
_cell.angle_alpha   90.00
_cell.angle_beta   90.00
_cell.angle_gamma   90.00
#
_symmetry.space_group_name_H-M   'P 1'
#
loop_
_entity.id
_entity.type
_entity.pdbx_description
1 polymer ?
#
loop_
_entity_poly.entity_id
_entity_poly.type
_entity_poly.pdbx_seq_one_letter_code
_entity_poly.pdbx_strand_id
1 'polypeptide(L)'
;MAEEKKFRTSMGDGFIVHMTEEEIRSDIDAGVADAVKRGKISPLTEEEKNHLYNIIIMPGKVVGVEPGREVVSTNDSGSYKVSSKCMISIRRDEQAAIAERVWGCDSIDIGNTDYNYKTVKGIADREASTMRMALQKTTMPLFYGAMANLGFYTKPDGPVENWSMLLPDGRIEEAMEAQEEAIEHSVRDIVFVAEQIYNAGGDGINLDTTGAAGDADFLAALKATEIIKKEYPDLAVEIGMAGEFVLGMHGKLEYDGKRLAGMYTHDQVKAVEKAGASIFGAVVNTNCNKSFPWNIGRVCTFIKACTDVAEIPVHANVGMGVCGIPMNEILHTDIVSKTDKALIEICKIDGL
;
A
#
# COMPACT_ATOMS: atom_id res chain seq x y z
N MET A 1 -11.42 -45.71 -8.46
CA MET A 1 -10.55 -44.52 -8.54
C MET A 1 -10.95 -43.65 -7.37
N ALA A 2 -10.06 -43.42 -6.41
CA ALA A 2 -10.35 -42.49 -5.31
C ALA A 2 -10.46 -41.08 -5.90
N GLU A 3 -11.48 -40.30 -5.51
CA GLU A 3 -11.56 -38.89 -5.90
C GLU A 3 -10.33 -38.16 -5.40
N GLU A 4 -9.69 -37.40 -6.29
CA GLU A 4 -8.54 -36.58 -5.95
C GLU A 4 -8.96 -35.48 -4.96
N LYS A 5 -8.19 -35.32 -3.87
CA LYS A 5 -8.51 -34.34 -2.82
C LYS A 5 -8.41 -32.92 -3.40
N LYS A 6 -9.48 -32.14 -3.22
CA LYS A 6 -9.53 -30.73 -3.60
C LYS A 6 -9.57 -29.81 -2.39
N PHE A 7 -8.97 -28.64 -2.53
CA PHE A 7 -8.89 -27.60 -1.51
C PHE A 7 -9.67 -26.38 -1.96
N ARG A 8 -10.48 -25.82 -1.06
CA ARG A 8 -11.23 -24.59 -1.31
C ARG A 8 -10.26 -23.39 -1.29
N THR A 9 -10.34 -22.56 -2.32
CA THR A 9 -9.63 -21.27 -2.40
C THR A 9 -10.48 -20.27 -3.21
N SER A 10 -9.94 -19.13 -3.61
CA SER A 10 -10.65 -18.14 -4.42
C SER A 10 -9.82 -17.65 -5.61
N MET A 11 -10.51 -17.14 -6.61
CA MET A 11 -9.95 -16.32 -7.68
C MET A 11 -9.69 -14.89 -7.16
N GLY A 12 -8.92 -14.11 -7.92
CA GLY A 12 -8.58 -12.73 -7.60
C GLY A 12 -9.77 -11.78 -7.64
N ASP A 13 -10.90 -12.16 -8.26
CA ASP A 13 -12.19 -11.45 -8.18
C ASP A 13 -13.05 -11.90 -6.98
N GLY A 14 -12.59 -12.88 -6.20
CA GLY A 14 -13.29 -13.44 -5.05
C GLY A 14 -14.12 -14.69 -5.36
N PHE A 15 -14.24 -15.13 -6.61
CA PHE A 15 -15.00 -16.33 -6.95
C PHE A 15 -14.39 -17.58 -6.29
N ILE A 16 -15.20 -18.39 -5.62
CA ILE A 16 -14.72 -19.57 -4.90
C ILE A 16 -14.44 -20.71 -5.87
N VAL A 17 -13.26 -21.32 -5.77
CA VAL A 17 -12.83 -22.46 -6.58
C VAL A 17 -12.31 -23.60 -5.71
N HIS A 18 -12.26 -24.81 -6.26
CA HIS A 18 -11.71 -25.99 -5.60
C HIS A 18 -10.61 -26.57 -6.48
N MET A 19 -9.39 -26.59 -5.97
CA MET A 19 -8.20 -26.95 -6.74
C MET A 19 -7.53 -28.19 -6.15
N THR A 20 -6.92 -29.02 -7.00
CA THR A 20 -6.07 -30.15 -6.58
C THR A 20 -4.70 -29.66 -6.11
N GLU A 21 -3.91 -30.56 -5.53
CA GLU A 21 -2.51 -30.22 -5.17
C GLU A 21 -1.68 -29.82 -6.40
N GLU A 22 -1.81 -30.56 -7.50
CA GLU A 22 -1.09 -30.28 -8.75
C GLU A 22 -1.45 -28.90 -9.31
N GLU A 23 -2.75 -28.56 -9.34
CA GLU A 23 -3.23 -27.25 -9.81
C GLU A 23 -2.68 -26.11 -8.94
N ILE A 24 -2.68 -26.26 -7.61
CA ILE A 24 -2.14 -25.24 -6.69
C ILE A 24 -0.65 -25.02 -6.92
N ARG A 25 0.14 -26.11 -7.00
CA ARG A 25 1.59 -26.03 -7.20
C ARG A 25 1.94 -25.40 -8.55
N SER A 26 1.24 -25.81 -9.61
CA SER A 26 1.39 -25.23 -10.94
C SER A 26 1.09 -23.72 -10.94
N ASP A 27 0.05 -23.29 -10.22
CA ASP A 27 -0.30 -21.87 -10.13
C ASP A 27 0.74 -21.06 -9.33
N ILE A 28 1.28 -21.61 -8.23
CA ILE A 28 2.40 -20.99 -7.50
C ILE A 28 3.59 -20.79 -8.45
N ASP A 29 4.01 -21.83 -9.16
CA ASP A 29 5.14 -21.76 -10.10
C ASP A 29 4.91 -20.72 -11.19
N ALA A 30 3.70 -20.66 -11.75
CA ALA A 30 3.34 -19.69 -12.78
C ALA A 30 3.30 -18.25 -12.24
N GLY A 31 2.88 -18.03 -10.99
CA GLY A 31 2.92 -16.72 -10.34
C GLY A 31 4.34 -16.24 -10.07
N VAL A 32 5.20 -17.14 -9.56
CA VAL A 32 6.63 -16.89 -9.36
C VAL A 32 7.31 -16.56 -10.68
N ALA A 33 7.05 -17.33 -11.74
CA ALA A 33 7.64 -17.12 -13.05
C ALA A 33 7.24 -15.76 -13.67
N ASP A 34 6.00 -15.30 -13.46
CA ASP A 34 5.58 -13.95 -13.88
C ASP A 34 6.39 -12.87 -13.17
N ALA A 35 6.52 -12.96 -11.85
CA ALA A 35 7.28 -12.00 -11.05
C ALA A 35 8.75 -11.95 -11.46
N VAL A 36 9.40 -13.10 -11.61
CA VAL A 36 10.79 -13.23 -12.08
C VAL A 36 10.96 -12.58 -13.44
N LYS A 37 10.06 -12.86 -14.38
CA LYS A 37 10.14 -12.31 -15.75
C LYS A 37 9.98 -10.79 -15.76
N ARG A 38 9.02 -10.25 -15.01
CA ARG A 38 8.69 -8.82 -15.00
C ARG A 38 9.72 -8.01 -14.19
N GLY A 39 9.98 -8.44 -12.97
CA GLY A 39 10.89 -7.77 -12.03
C GLY A 39 12.37 -8.05 -12.27
N LYS A 40 12.73 -9.07 -13.07
CA LYS A 40 14.12 -9.53 -13.24
C LYS A 40 14.79 -9.87 -11.89
N ILE A 41 14.01 -10.48 -11.00
CA ILE A 41 14.38 -10.86 -9.64
C ILE A 41 14.56 -12.37 -9.52
N SER A 42 15.20 -12.80 -8.43
CA SER A 42 15.35 -14.23 -8.12
C SER A 42 13.99 -14.89 -7.84
N PRO A 43 13.78 -16.15 -8.26
CA PRO A 43 12.59 -16.90 -7.88
C PRO A 43 12.58 -17.22 -6.38
N LEU A 44 11.41 -17.58 -5.86
CA LEU A 44 11.31 -18.32 -4.59
C LEU A 44 12.01 -19.67 -4.73
N THR A 45 12.68 -20.10 -3.65
CA THR A 45 13.28 -21.42 -3.52
C THR A 45 12.21 -22.52 -3.50
N GLU A 46 12.60 -23.77 -3.76
CA GLU A 46 11.67 -24.90 -3.66
C GLU A 46 11.13 -25.07 -2.23
N GLU A 47 11.95 -24.81 -1.22
CA GLU A 47 11.56 -24.83 0.18
C GLU A 47 10.48 -23.77 0.48
N GLU A 48 10.65 -22.55 -0.02
CA GLU A 48 9.67 -21.47 0.14
C GLU A 48 8.37 -21.75 -0.60
N LYS A 49 8.43 -22.29 -1.83
CA LYS A 49 7.23 -22.71 -2.57
C LYS A 49 6.48 -23.83 -1.86
N ASN A 50 7.20 -24.80 -1.30
CA ASN A 50 6.60 -25.86 -0.49
C ASN A 50 5.98 -25.31 0.80
N HIS A 51 6.61 -24.34 1.44
CA HIS A 51 6.05 -23.67 2.61
C HIS A 51 4.77 -22.88 2.26
N LEU A 52 4.78 -22.16 1.14
CA LEU A 52 3.63 -21.42 0.64
C LEU A 52 2.45 -22.36 0.32
N TYR A 53 2.72 -23.48 -0.34
CA TYR A 53 1.72 -24.53 -0.55
C TYR A 53 1.08 -24.97 0.77
N ASN A 54 1.90 -25.25 1.80
CA ASN A 54 1.41 -25.66 3.12
C ASN A 54 0.52 -24.58 3.79
N ILE A 55 0.83 -23.31 3.61
CA ILE A 55 0.00 -22.18 4.08
C ILE A 55 -1.34 -22.16 3.33
N ILE A 56 -1.32 -22.31 2.00
CA ILE A 56 -2.53 -22.29 1.17
C ILE A 56 -3.51 -23.39 1.58
N ILE A 57 -3.01 -24.61 1.80
CA ILE A 57 -3.85 -25.77 2.17
C ILE A 57 -4.11 -25.89 3.68
N MET A 58 -3.60 -24.94 4.49
CA MET A 58 -3.72 -24.99 5.93
C MET A 58 -5.19 -25.05 6.36
N PRO A 59 -5.58 -26.00 7.23
CA PRO A 59 -6.93 -26.08 7.75
C PRO A 59 -7.21 -24.89 8.69
N GLY A 60 -8.43 -24.38 8.64
CA GLY A 60 -8.87 -23.24 9.44
C GLY A 60 -9.37 -22.08 8.58
N LYS A 61 -10.33 -21.33 9.12
CA LYS A 61 -10.86 -20.12 8.47
C LYS A 61 -10.00 -18.88 8.77
N VAL A 62 -9.25 -18.92 9.86
CA VAL A 62 -8.25 -17.91 10.23
C VAL A 62 -7.01 -18.68 10.64
N VAL A 63 -5.86 -18.32 10.08
CA VAL A 63 -4.56 -18.88 10.42
C VAL A 63 -3.68 -17.78 11.02
N GLY A 64 -2.76 -18.14 11.90
CA GLY A 64 -1.86 -17.18 12.54
C GLY A 64 -0.40 -17.56 12.35
N VAL A 65 0.48 -16.71 12.85
CA VAL A 65 1.91 -17.00 13.01
C VAL A 65 2.17 -17.57 14.41
N GLU A 66 3.32 -18.24 14.57
CA GLU A 66 3.74 -18.73 15.88
C GLU A 66 4.07 -17.57 16.83
N PRO A 67 3.89 -17.74 18.15
CA PRO A 67 4.30 -16.72 19.12
C PRO A 67 5.77 -16.31 18.97
N GLY A 68 6.04 -15.01 19.02
CA GLY A 68 7.34 -14.40 18.75
C GLY A 68 7.60 -14.07 17.27
N ARG A 69 6.63 -14.30 16.38
CA ARG A 69 6.68 -13.92 14.96
C ARG A 69 5.60 -12.91 14.57
N GLU A 70 4.90 -12.35 15.55
CA GLU A 70 3.89 -11.31 15.34
C GLU A 70 4.54 -10.06 14.73
N VAL A 71 3.76 -9.37 13.91
CA VAL A 71 4.13 -8.09 13.28
C VAL A 71 3.14 -7.01 13.69
N VAL A 72 3.42 -5.76 13.34
CA VAL A 72 2.56 -4.62 13.66
C VAL A 72 1.25 -4.74 12.89
N SER A 73 0.14 -4.83 13.60
CA SER A 73 -1.20 -4.85 13.03
C SER A 73 -1.70 -3.43 12.80
N THR A 74 -1.66 -2.95 11.57
CA THR A 74 -2.10 -1.59 11.22
C THR A 74 -3.43 -1.59 10.49
N ASN A 75 -4.06 -0.42 10.39
CA ASN A 75 -5.27 -0.25 9.59
C ASN A 75 -5.24 1.09 8.85
N ASP A 76 -5.17 1.02 7.53
CA ASP A 76 -5.39 2.16 6.63
C ASP A 76 -6.86 2.60 6.69
N SER A 77 -7.13 3.89 6.53
CA SER A 77 -8.46 4.46 6.73
C SER A 77 -9.13 4.05 8.06
N GLY A 78 -8.35 3.68 9.09
CA GLY A 78 -8.85 2.99 10.28
C GLY A 78 -9.86 3.83 11.06
N SER A 79 -9.67 5.15 11.00
CA SER A 79 -10.54 6.13 11.66
C SER A 79 -11.88 6.40 10.98
N TYR A 80 -12.13 5.94 9.75
CA TYR A 80 -13.39 6.24 9.05
C TYR A 80 -14.05 5.04 8.36
N LYS A 81 -13.49 3.83 8.43
CA LYS A 81 -14.08 2.59 7.89
C LYS A 81 -15.46 2.28 8.46
N VAL A 82 -15.69 2.43 9.77
CA VAL A 82 -17.02 2.17 10.37
C VAL A 82 -18.07 3.14 9.84
N SER A 83 -17.69 4.41 9.74
CA SER A 83 -18.57 5.46 9.23
C SER A 83 -18.85 5.37 7.73
N SER A 84 -17.85 5.03 6.92
CA SER A 84 -17.95 5.06 5.45
C SER A 84 -18.34 3.73 4.82
N LYS A 85 -17.87 2.61 5.36
CA LYS A 85 -18.12 1.26 4.82
C LYS A 85 -19.29 0.57 5.52
N CYS A 86 -19.42 0.75 6.83
CA CYS A 86 -20.53 0.13 7.59
C CYS A 86 -21.75 1.05 7.74
N MET A 87 -21.67 2.32 7.31
CA MET A 87 -22.75 3.31 7.39
C MET A 87 -23.24 3.57 8.83
N ILE A 88 -22.36 3.39 9.82
CA ILE A 88 -22.67 3.66 11.23
C ILE A 88 -22.11 5.03 11.58
N SER A 89 -22.98 5.96 11.98
CA SER A 89 -22.55 7.31 12.36
C SER A 89 -21.76 7.26 13.67
N ILE A 90 -20.45 7.43 13.58
CA ILE A 90 -19.52 7.46 14.71
C ILE A 90 -18.37 8.42 14.39
N ARG A 91 -17.86 9.11 15.42
CA ARG A 91 -16.77 10.06 15.23
C ARG A 91 -15.44 9.33 14.99
N ARG A 92 -14.57 9.94 14.18
CA ARG A 92 -13.26 9.35 13.84
C ARG A 92 -12.33 9.15 15.04
N ASP A 93 -12.36 10.08 16.00
CA ASP A 93 -11.62 9.97 17.25
C ASP A 93 -12.14 8.85 18.18
N GLU A 94 -13.42 8.46 18.05
CA GLU A 94 -13.98 7.31 18.76
C GLU A 94 -13.66 6.00 18.04
N GLN A 95 -13.63 6.01 16.70
CA GLN A 95 -13.17 4.88 15.90
C GLN A 95 -11.72 4.52 16.22
N ALA A 96 -10.85 5.51 16.46
CA ALA A 96 -9.48 5.26 16.92
C ALA A 96 -9.43 4.44 18.21
N ALA A 97 -10.25 4.80 19.21
CA ALA A 97 -10.33 4.05 20.47
C ALA A 97 -10.93 2.64 20.29
N ILE A 98 -11.83 2.45 19.31
CA ILE A 98 -12.36 1.13 18.96
C ILE A 98 -11.26 0.27 18.34
N ALA A 99 -10.49 0.82 17.40
CA ALA A 99 -9.39 0.10 16.76
C ALA A 99 -8.36 -0.38 17.79
N GLU A 100 -7.94 0.51 18.71
CA GLU A 100 -7.01 0.16 19.78
C GLU A 100 -7.59 -0.91 20.73
N ARG A 101 -8.79 -0.69 21.27
CA ARG A 101 -9.29 -1.46 22.43
C ARG A 101 -10.13 -2.67 22.09
N VAL A 102 -10.78 -2.65 20.94
CA VAL A 102 -11.72 -3.70 20.51
C VAL A 102 -11.09 -4.57 19.44
N TRP A 103 -10.37 -3.98 18.49
CA TRP A 103 -9.76 -4.72 17.40
C TRP A 103 -8.31 -5.11 17.66
N GLY A 104 -7.63 -4.41 18.59
CA GLY A 104 -6.23 -4.69 18.91
C GLY A 104 -5.29 -4.29 17.78
N CYS A 105 -5.59 -3.19 17.07
CA CYS A 105 -4.64 -2.58 16.15
C CYS A 105 -3.49 -1.94 16.93
N ASP A 106 -2.27 -2.12 16.43
CA ASP A 106 -1.05 -1.52 16.97
C ASP A 106 -0.84 -0.08 16.47
N SER A 107 -1.42 0.28 15.33
CA SER A 107 -1.53 1.66 14.85
C SER A 107 -2.68 1.81 13.85
N ILE A 108 -3.09 3.05 13.61
CA ILE A 108 -3.98 3.40 12.49
C ILE A 108 -3.59 4.75 11.92
N ASP A 109 -4.18 5.09 10.79
CA ASP A 109 -4.26 6.45 10.31
C ASP A 109 -5.61 7.14 10.64
N ILE A 110 -5.51 8.44 10.85
CA ILE A 110 -6.62 9.38 10.84
C ILE A 110 -6.69 9.99 9.44
N GLY A 111 -7.85 9.91 8.78
CA GLY A 111 -7.99 10.40 7.41
C GLY A 111 -9.38 10.98 7.15
N ASN A 112 -9.45 11.94 6.23
CA ASN A 112 -10.72 12.42 5.68
C ASN A 112 -11.25 11.44 4.63
N THR A 113 -12.58 11.32 4.47
CA THR A 113 -13.21 10.41 3.50
C THR A 113 -12.80 10.68 2.05
N ASP A 114 -12.54 11.93 1.66
CA ASP A 114 -12.03 12.26 0.32
C ASP A 114 -10.59 11.76 0.12
N TYR A 115 -9.89 11.47 1.23
CA TYR A 115 -8.60 10.79 1.35
C TYR A 115 -7.53 11.31 0.37
N ASN A 116 -7.40 12.64 0.30
CA ASN A 116 -6.47 13.34 -0.58
C ASN A 116 -5.96 14.64 0.05
N TYR A 117 -4.64 14.88 0.03
CA TYR A 117 -4.02 16.09 0.57
C TYR A 117 -4.51 17.40 -0.09
N LYS A 118 -4.85 17.39 -1.39
CA LYS A 118 -5.42 18.57 -2.06
C LYS A 118 -6.70 19.06 -1.37
N THR A 119 -7.56 18.13 -0.97
CA THR A 119 -8.83 18.43 -0.30
C THR A 119 -8.61 18.75 1.17
N VAL A 120 -7.75 17.98 1.83
CA VAL A 120 -7.46 18.11 3.27
C VAL A 120 -6.89 19.49 3.61
N LYS A 121 -6.07 20.10 2.77
CA LYS A 121 -5.45 21.41 3.06
C LYS A 121 -6.46 22.50 3.44
N GLY A 122 -7.66 22.49 2.83
CA GLY A 122 -8.70 23.49 3.08
C GLY A 122 -9.39 23.31 4.44
N ILE A 123 -9.16 22.17 5.09
CA ILE A 123 -9.75 21.78 6.37
C ILE A 123 -8.69 21.29 7.37
N ALA A 124 -7.41 21.57 7.14
CA ALA A 124 -6.29 20.99 7.88
C ALA A 124 -6.40 21.25 9.39
N ASP A 125 -6.83 22.44 9.82
CA ASP A 125 -7.05 22.76 11.24
C ASP A 125 -8.08 21.85 11.91
N ARG A 126 -9.15 21.49 11.18
CA ARG A 126 -10.20 20.58 11.67
C ARG A 126 -9.69 19.15 11.75
N GLU A 127 -8.85 18.75 10.81
CA GLU A 127 -8.20 17.45 10.79
C GLU A 127 -7.17 17.32 11.93
N ALA A 128 -6.36 18.36 12.17
CA ALA A 128 -5.47 18.49 13.31
C ALA A 128 -6.23 18.45 14.65
N SER A 129 -7.40 19.09 14.75
CA SER A 129 -8.27 18.96 15.92
C SER A 129 -8.76 17.53 16.13
N THR A 130 -9.12 16.82 15.05
CA THR A 130 -9.51 15.40 15.11
C THR A 130 -8.36 14.53 15.61
N MET A 131 -7.14 14.77 15.13
CA MET A 131 -5.93 14.10 15.60
C MET A 131 -5.72 14.32 17.11
N ARG A 132 -5.78 15.56 17.61
CA ARG A 132 -5.64 15.85 19.05
C ARG A 132 -6.66 15.11 19.91
N MET A 133 -7.92 15.05 19.47
CA MET A 133 -8.97 14.33 20.20
C MET A 133 -8.70 12.81 20.24
N ALA A 134 -8.18 12.23 19.15
CA ALA A 134 -7.82 10.83 19.10
C ALA A 134 -6.62 10.52 20.02
N LEU A 135 -5.58 11.36 19.99
CA LEU A 135 -4.41 11.26 20.87
C LEU A 135 -4.75 11.39 22.36
N GLN A 136 -5.79 12.16 22.72
CA GLN A 136 -6.27 12.24 24.10
C GLN A 136 -6.99 10.97 24.58
N LYS A 137 -7.41 10.10 23.66
CA LYS A 137 -8.22 8.91 23.96
C LYS A 137 -7.44 7.61 23.80
N THR A 138 -6.31 7.62 23.08
CA THR A 138 -5.55 6.43 22.69
C THR A 138 -4.09 6.56 23.10
N THR A 139 -3.39 5.44 23.08
CA THR A 139 -1.95 5.32 23.39
C THR A 139 -1.14 4.72 22.23
N MET A 140 -1.81 4.05 21.28
CA MET A 140 -1.19 3.59 20.04
C MET A 140 -0.75 4.75 19.13
N PRO A 141 0.30 4.59 18.31
CA PRO A 141 0.69 5.57 17.30
C PRO A 141 -0.44 5.89 16.32
N LEU A 142 -0.61 7.18 16.02
CA LEU A 142 -1.60 7.70 15.08
C LEU A 142 -0.95 8.44 13.92
N PHE A 143 -1.15 7.92 12.72
CA PHE A 143 -0.70 8.55 11.48
C PHE A 143 -1.81 9.46 10.93
N TYR A 144 -1.49 10.38 10.03
CA TYR A 144 -2.49 11.02 9.17
C TYR A 144 -2.35 10.53 7.73
N GLY A 145 -3.37 9.84 7.24
CA GLY A 145 -3.37 9.18 5.94
C GLY A 145 -4.16 9.95 4.88
N ALA A 146 -3.55 10.13 3.71
CA ALA A 146 -4.21 10.59 2.50
C ALA A 146 -3.35 10.26 1.27
N MET A 147 -3.95 10.33 0.08
CA MET A 147 -3.22 10.17 -1.17
C MET A 147 -2.61 11.49 -1.65
N ALA A 148 -1.44 11.41 -2.30
CA ALA A 148 -0.88 12.53 -3.08
C ALA A 148 -1.78 12.87 -4.29
N ASN A 149 -2.28 11.83 -4.97
CA ASN A 149 -3.27 11.81 -6.04
C ASN A 149 -3.20 13.02 -6.99
N LEU A 150 -2.13 13.09 -7.76
CA LEU A 150 -1.83 14.20 -8.67
C LEU A 150 -2.96 14.51 -9.64
N GLY A 151 -3.77 13.51 -10.04
CA GLY A 151 -4.91 13.70 -10.94
C GLY A 151 -5.89 14.77 -10.45
N PHE A 152 -6.02 14.97 -9.14
CA PHE A 152 -6.89 16.00 -8.58
C PHE A 152 -6.40 17.43 -8.88
N TYR A 153 -5.15 17.65 -9.24
CA TYR A 153 -4.63 18.98 -9.59
C TYR A 153 -4.96 19.38 -11.03
N THR A 154 -5.54 18.48 -11.82
CA THR A 154 -5.90 18.74 -13.21
C THR A 154 -7.24 19.47 -13.36
N LYS A 155 -7.41 20.19 -14.47
CA LYS A 155 -8.67 20.81 -14.87
C LYS A 155 -9.77 19.75 -15.09
N PRO A 156 -11.04 20.08 -14.75
CA PRO A 156 -11.53 21.42 -14.43
C PRO A 156 -11.39 21.84 -12.95
N ASP A 157 -11.13 20.91 -12.04
CA ASP A 157 -11.19 21.18 -10.60
C ASP A 157 -9.86 21.66 -10.01
N GLY A 158 -8.77 21.54 -10.76
CA GLY A 158 -7.44 22.01 -10.39
C GLY A 158 -6.83 23.00 -11.39
N PRO A 159 -5.69 23.61 -11.03
CA PRO A 159 -5.08 24.66 -11.82
C PRO A 159 -4.36 24.15 -13.09
N VAL A 160 -3.96 22.87 -13.09
CA VAL A 160 -3.06 22.29 -14.08
C VAL A 160 -3.82 21.72 -15.28
N GLU A 161 -3.24 21.74 -16.48
CA GLU A 161 -3.82 21.03 -17.63
C GLU A 161 -3.95 19.51 -17.38
N ASN A 162 -4.94 18.89 -18.04
CA ASN A 162 -5.27 17.48 -17.80
C ASN A 162 -4.48 16.55 -18.74
N TRP A 163 -3.39 15.95 -18.25
CA TRP A 163 -2.56 15.05 -19.05
C TRP A 163 -3.30 13.81 -19.55
N SER A 164 -4.35 13.35 -18.87
CA SER A 164 -5.18 12.23 -19.35
C SER A 164 -5.96 12.58 -20.63
N MET A 165 -6.14 13.88 -20.92
CA MET A 165 -6.70 14.37 -22.18
C MET A 165 -5.61 14.73 -23.20
N LEU A 166 -4.51 15.32 -22.74
CA LEU A 166 -3.40 15.74 -23.61
C LEU A 166 -2.65 14.55 -24.24
N LEU A 167 -2.44 13.48 -23.49
CA LEU A 167 -1.70 12.30 -23.95
C LEU A 167 -2.41 11.61 -25.14
N PRO A 168 -3.73 11.32 -25.10
CA PRO A 168 -4.46 10.81 -26.26
C PRO A 168 -4.38 11.71 -27.51
N ASP A 169 -4.29 13.03 -27.34
CA ASP A 169 -4.18 14.01 -28.42
C ASP A 169 -2.75 14.11 -29.01
N GLY A 170 -1.79 13.37 -28.48
CA GLY A 170 -0.38 13.41 -28.90
C GLY A 170 0.37 14.65 -28.41
N ARG A 171 -0.21 15.43 -27.49
CA ARG A 171 0.38 16.64 -26.89
C ARG A 171 1.29 16.27 -25.72
N ILE A 172 2.37 15.54 -26.03
CA ILE A 172 3.23 14.89 -25.02
C ILE A 172 4.00 15.90 -24.17
N GLU A 173 4.58 16.95 -24.78
CA GLU A 173 5.36 17.95 -24.05
C GLU A 173 4.47 18.70 -23.05
N GLU A 174 3.28 19.13 -23.47
CA GLU A 174 2.32 19.81 -22.61
C GLU A 174 1.83 18.89 -21.47
N ALA A 175 1.68 17.59 -21.73
CA ALA A 175 1.32 16.61 -20.71
C ALA A 175 2.44 16.39 -19.68
N MET A 176 3.71 16.49 -20.11
CA MET A 176 4.87 16.42 -19.23
C MET A 176 4.96 17.68 -18.35
N GLU A 177 4.87 18.86 -18.96
CA GLU A 177 4.88 20.16 -18.25
C GLU A 177 3.75 20.25 -17.21
N ALA A 178 2.55 19.77 -17.56
CA ALA A 178 1.43 19.68 -16.64
C ALA A 178 1.75 18.82 -15.41
N GLN A 179 2.34 17.63 -15.62
CA GLN A 179 2.72 16.75 -14.52
C GLN A 179 3.80 17.37 -13.62
N GLU A 180 4.78 18.06 -14.21
CA GLU A 180 5.81 18.83 -13.47
C GLU A 180 5.20 19.94 -12.61
N GLU A 181 4.23 20.69 -13.14
CA GLU A 181 3.50 21.72 -12.38
C GLU A 181 2.69 21.10 -11.23
N ALA A 182 2.00 19.98 -11.47
CA ALA A 182 1.19 19.29 -10.47
C ALA A 182 2.03 18.79 -9.28
N ILE A 183 3.27 18.35 -9.52
CA ILE A 183 4.21 17.96 -8.45
C ILE A 183 4.39 19.09 -7.46
N GLU A 184 4.65 20.31 -7.92
CA GLU A 184 4.92 21.46 -7.04
C GLU A 184 3.69 21.84 -6.20
N HIS A 185 2.48 21.66 -6.73
CA HIS A 185 1.26 21.84 -5.94
C HIS A 185 1.08 20.76 -4.89
N SER A 186 1.27 19.49 -5.28
CA SER A 186 1.11 18.34 -4.38
C SER A 186 2.11 18.39 -3.22
N VAL A 187 3.39 18.66 -3.50
CA VAL A 187 4.44 18.77 -2.47
C VAL A 187 4.08 19.84 -1.44
N ARG A 188 3.65 21.03 -1.87
CA ARG A 188 3.25 22.12 -0.94
C ARG A 188 2.08 21.72 -0.05
N ASP A 189 1.07 21.09 -0.63
CA ASP A 189 -0.13 20.71 0.10
C ASP A 189 0.15 19.59 1.11
N ILE A 190 0.95 18.58 0.74
CA ILE A 190 1.39 17.50 1.63
C ILE A 190 2.18 18.07 2.81
N VAL A 191 3.18 18.91 2.55
CA VAL A 191 4.03 19.52 3.60
C VAL A 191 3.20 20.40 4.53
N PHE A 192 2.27 21.19 3.99
CA PHE A 192 1.38 22.03 4.81
C PHE A 192 0.51 21.18 5.74
N VAL A 193 -0.07 20.08 5.26
CA VAL A 193 -0.86 19.19 6.12
C VAL A 193 0.04 18.51 7.16
N ALA A 194 1.23 18.07 6.77
CA ALA A 194 2.20 17.46 7.69
C ALA A 194 2.57 18.40 8.85
N GLU A 195 2.78 19.69 8.58
CA GLU A 195 3.00 20.71 9.62
C GLU A 195 1.82 20.76 10.62
N GLN A 196 0.58 20.78 10.13
CA GLN A 196 -0.60 20.85 11.00
C GLN A 196 -0.74 19.60 11.88
N ILE A 197 -0.43 18.43 11.34
CA ILE A 197 -0.46 17.16 12.06
C ILE A 197 0.67 17.07 13.08
N TYR A 198 1.88 17.50 12.73
CA TYR A 198 3.00 17.60 13.65
C TYR A 198 2.68 18.54 14.82
N ASN A 199 2.13 19.72 14.54
CA ASN A 199 1.67 20.67 15.56
C ASN A 199 0.47 20.16 16.39
N ALA A 200 -0.23 19.12 15.92
CA ALA A 200 -1.25 18.41 16.69
C ALA A 200 -0.68 17.31 17.58
N GLY A 201 0.57 16.93 17.39
CA GLY A 201 1.24 15.83 18.08
C GLY A 201 1.01 14.47 17.42
N GLY A 202 0.64 14.42 16.13
CA GLY A 202 0.52 13.15 15.40
C GLY A 202 1.88 12.47 15.25
N ASP A 203 1.88 11.13 15.24
CA ASP A 203 3.09 10.32 15.23
C ASP A 203 3.67 10.14 13.82
N GLY A 204 2.83 10.27 12.79
CA GLY A 204 3.29 10.15 11.41
C GLY A 204 2.32 10.63 10.34
N ILE A 205 2.80 10.57 9.11
CA ILE A 205 2.06 10.87 7.87
C ILE A 205 2.14 9.64 6.98
N ASN A 206 1.01 9.21 6.42
CA ASN A 206 0.97 8.15 5.42
C ASN A 206 0.62 8.74 4.04
N LEU A 207 1.60 8.72 3.13
CA LEU A 207 1.44 9.04 1.72
C LEU A 207 0.93 7.81 0.99
N ASP A 208 -0.37 7.57 1.11
CA ASP A 208 -1.00 6.34 0.65
C ASP A 208 -1.23 6.35 -0.87
N THR A 209 -1.29 5.16 -1.47
CA THR A 209 -1.58 4.93 -2.89
C THR A 209 -0.67 5.78 -3.82
N THR A 210 0.57 5.97 -3.39
CA THR A 210 1.60 6.72 -4.10
C THR A 210 1.96 6.05 -5.43
N GLY A 211 2.09 6.85 -6.47
CA GLY A 211 2.40 6.41 -7.83
C GLY A 211 1.18 6.02 -8.66
N ALA A 212 -0.06 6.19 -8.14
CA ALA A 212 -1.27 5.86 -8.87
C ALA A 212 -1.47 6.70 -10.15
N ALA A 213 -1.05 7.96 -10.13
CA ALA A 213 -1.01 8.82 -11.31
C ALA A 213 0.33 8.76 -12.08
N GLY A 214 1.19 7.78 -11.76
CA GLY A 214 2.46 7.52 -12.42
C GLY A 214 3.69 8.11 -11.71
N ASP A 215 4.78 8.22 -12.45
CA ASP A 215 6.10 8.63 -11.96
C ASP A 215 6.14 10.04 -11.37
N ALA A 216 5.28 10.95 -11.83
CA ALA A 216 5.12 12.28 -11.25
C ALA A 216 4.54 12.22 -9.82
N ASP A 217 3.58 11.33 -9.59
CA ASP A 217 2.92 11.17 -8.30
C ASP A 217 3.90 10.60 -7.26
N PHE A 218 4.72 9.64 -7.70
CA PHE A 218 5.80 9.11 -6.87
C PHE A 218 6.87 10.17 -6.57
N LEU A 219 7.28 10.99 -7.55
CA LEU A 219 8.24 12.06 -7.33
C LEU A 219 7.75 13.09 -6.31
N ALA A 220 6.46 13.44 -6.36
CA ALA A 220 5.86 14.36 -5.39
C ALA A 220 5.95 13.81 -3.96
N ALA A 221 5.64 12.54 -3.76
CA ALA A 221 5.75 11.89 -2.45
C ALA A 221 7.20 11.88 -1.92
N LEU A 222 8.18 11.56 -2.77
CA LEU A 222 9.60 11.55 -2.41
C LEU A 222 10.08 12.96 -2.00
N LYS A 223 9.80 13.98 -2.81
CA LYS A 223 10.16 15.38 -2.51
C LYS A 223 9.49 15.89 -1.23
N ALA A 224 8.21 15.58 -1.05
CA ALA A 224 7.48 15.97 0.17
C ALA A 224 8.10 15.31 1.41
N THR A 225 8.47 14.04 1.31
CA THR A 225 9.14 13.30 2.39
C THR A 225 10.46 13.94 2.78
N GLU A 226 11.32 14.31 1.83
CA GLU A 226 12.60 15.00 2.13
C GLU A 226 12.38 16.29 2.93
N ILE A 227 11.37 17.08 2.56
CA ILE A 227 11.03 18.33 3.24
C ILE A 227 10.50 18.03 4.65
N ILE A 228 9.55 17.10 4.78
CA ILE A 228 8.97 16.72 6.07
C ILE A 228 10.06 16.22 7.02
N LYS A 229 10.94 15.31 6.56
CA LYS A 229 12.01 14.76 7.40
C LYS A 229 13.06 15.80 7.79
N LYS A 230 13.24 16.84 6.98
CA LYS A 230 14.12 17.96 7.30
C LYS A 230 13.51 18.93 8.31
N GLU A 231 12.23 19.25 8.17
CA GLU A 231 11.54 20.24 9.02
C GLU A 231 11.00 19.65 10.31
N TYR A 232 10.56 18.39 10.26
CA TYR A 232 9.91 17.64 11.35
C TYR A 232 10.58 16.26 11.49
N PRO A 233 11.86 16.20 11.95
CA PRO A 233 12.65 14.96 11.93
C PRO A 233 12.03 13.81 12.73
N ASP A 234 11.27 14.14 13.77
CA ASP A 234 10.59 13.16 14.64
C ASP A 234 9.24 12.66 14.07
N LEU A 235 8.70 13.30 13.03
CA LEU A 235 7.47 12.84 12.38
C LEU A 235 7.80 11.64 11.48
N ALA A 236 7.15 10.50 11.72
CA ALA A 236 7.29 9.35 10.84
C ALA A 236 6.64 9.62 9.48
N VAL A 237 7.23 9.09 8.41
CA VAL A 237 6.62 9.13 7.07
C VAL A 237 6.55 7.73 6.52
N GLU A 238 5.34 7.29 6.19
CA GLU A 238 5.08 6.09 5.42
C GLU A 238 4.81 6.46 3.98
N ILE A 239 5.42 5.75 3.03
CA ILE A 239 5.06 5.83 1.62
C ILE A 239 4.45 4.50 1.20
N GLY A 240 3.12 4.46 1.13
CA GLY A 240 2.36 3.32 0.61
C GLY A 240 2.19 3.42 -0.89
N MET A 241 2.67 2.44 -1.65
CA MET A 241 2.62 2.47 -3.11
C MET A 241 1.24 2.04 -3.65
N ALA A 242 0.94 2.37 -4.91
CA ALA A 242 -0.29 1.94 -5.59
C ALA A 242 -0.15 0.59 -6.34
N GLY A 243 1.08 0.13 -6.61
CA GLY A 243 1.33 -1.05 -7.42
C GLY A 243 2.79 -1.47 -7.41
N GLU A 244 3.07 -2.68 -7.92
CA GLU A 244 4.45 -3.20 -7.93
C GLU A 244 5.36 -2.48 -8.93
N PHE A 245 4.80 -1.65 -9.81
CA PHE A 245 5.48 -1.03 -10.94
C PHE A 245 5.04 0.41 -11.13
N VAL A 246 6.01 1.33 -11.21
CA VAL A 246 5.72 2.75 -11.43
C VAL A 246 5.44 3.01 -12.92
N LEU A 247 4.21 3.43 -13.23
CA LEU A 247 3.80 3.80 -14.58
C LEU A 247 4.49 5.09 -15.02
N GLY A 248 5.04 5.10 -16.24
CA GLY A 248 5.66 6.30 -16.83
C GLY A 248 4.66 7.17 -17.55
N MET A 249 3.77 7.85 -16.83
CA MET A 249 2.84 8.84 -17.41
C MET A 249 3.60 10.07 -17.92
N HIS A 250 4.67 10.47 -17.22
CA HIS A 250 5.66 11.40 -17.73
C HIS A 250 6.82 10.64 -18.40
N GLY A 251 7.30 9.56 -17.78
CA GLY A 251 8.27 8.64 -18.36
C GLY A 251 9.73 9.11 -18.39
N LYS A 252 10.02 10.33 -17.90
CA LYS A 252 11.38 10.93 -17.90
C LYS A 252 11.79 11.48 -16.54
N LEU A 253 10.92 11.44 -15.54
CA LEU A 253 11.22 11.97 -14.23
C LEU A 253 12.25 11.10 -13.52
N GLU A 254 13.21 11.77 -12.89
CA GLU A 254 14.29 11.14 -12.16
C GLU A 254 14.27 11.59 -10.71
N TYR A 255 14.68 10.69 -9.82
CA TYR A 255 15.02 10.98 -8.45
C TYR A 255 16.46 10.52 -8.23
N ASP A 256 17.33 11.43 -7.83
CA ASP A 256 18.78 11.17 -7.69
C ASP A 256 19.43 10.58 -8.94
N GLY A 257 19.09 11.10 -10.12
CA GLY A 257 19.64 10.62 -11.40
C GLY A 257 19.18 9.21 -11.80
N LYS A 258 18.19 8.64 -11.09
CA LYS A 258 17.54 7.39 -11.48
C LYS A 258 16.12 7.66 -11.94
N ARG A 259 15.77 7.16 -13.13
CA ARG A 259 14.41 7.25 -13.65
C ARG A 259 13.43 6.49 -12.77
N LEU A 260 12.33 7.16 -12.39
CA LEU A 260 11.26 6.60 -11.57
C LEU A 260 10.35 5.65 -12.35
N ALA A 261 10.00 6.04 -13.58
CA ALA A 261 9.22 5.19 -14.47
C ALA A 261 9.93 3.86 -14.74
N GLY A 262 9.24 2.77 -14.41
CA GLY A 262 9.76 1.42 -14.59
C GLY A 262 10.28 0.75 -13.32
N MET A 263 10.35 1.47 -12.19
CA MET A 263 10.82 0.89 -10.93
C MET A 263 9.86 -0.17 -10.40
N TYR A 264 10.42 -1.32 -10.02
CA TYR A 264 9.70 -2.35 -9.27
C TYR A 264 9.90 -2.18 -7.75
N THR A 265 9.15 -2.92 -6.92
CA THR A 265 9.18 -2.81 -5.45
C THR A 265 10.59 -2.70 -4.84
N HIS A 266 11.55 -3.52 -5.29
CA HIS A 266 12.95 -3.51 -4.84
C HIS A 266 13.76 -2.27 -5.26
N ASP A 267 13.35 -1.58 -6.32
CA ASP A 267 13.91 -0.27 -6.70
C ASP A 267 13.19 0.88 -5.98
N GLN A 268 11.86 0.76 -5.84
CA GLN A 268 11.00 1.75 -5.19
C GLN A 268 11.45 1.96 -3.74
N VAL A 269 11.67 0.88 -2.98
CA VAL A 269 12.13 0.98 -1.59
C VAL A 269 13.44 1.75 -1.46
N LYS A 270 14.35 1.64 -2.44
CA LYS A 270 15.62 2.39 -2.45
C LYS A 270 15.44 3.88 -2.70
N ALA A 271 14.47 4.26 -3.52
CA ALA A 271 14.12 5.68 -3.67
C ALA A 271 13.46 6.21 -2.39
N VAL A 272 12.57 5.43 -1.78
CA VAL A 272 11.86 5.78 -0.54
C VAL A 272 12.81 5.92 0.66
N GLU A 273 13.73 4.99 0.85
CA GLU A 273 14.81 5.06 1.85
C GLU A 273 15.63 6.34 1.69
N LYS A 274 16.01 6.64 0.45
CA LYS A 274 16.84 7.82 0.16
C LYS A 274 16.10 9.12 0.47
N ALA A 275 14.79 9.17 0.25
CA ALA A 275 13.96 10.31 0.65
C ALA A 275 13.83 10.47 2.18
N GLY A 276 14.21 9.44 2.95
CA GLY A 276 14.20 9.45 4.42
C GLY A 276 12.90 8.95 5.04
N ALA A 277 12.05 8.25 4.28
CA ALA A 277 10.84 7.66 4.83
C ALA A 277 11.16 6.65 5.95
N SER A 278 10.24 6.55 6.91
CA SER A 278 10.35 5.64 8.04
C SER A 278 9.85 4.24 7.72
N ILE A 279 8.84 4.12 6.84
CA ILE A 279 8.16 2.86 6.51
C ILE A 279 7.88 2.84 5.00
N PHE A 280 8.07 1.69 4.36
CA PHE A 280 7.71 1.47 2.96
C PHE A 280 6.52 0.52 2.82
N GLY A 281 5.42 1.03 2.29
CA GLY A 281 4.22 0.25 1.99
C GLY A 281 4.30 -0.40 0.61
N ALA A 282 4.93 -1.57 0.52
CA ALA A 282 5.09 -2.28 -0.74
C ALA A 282 3.76 -2.86 -1.24
N VAL A 283 3.51 -2.77 -2.55
CA VAL A 283 2.28 -3.26 -3.18
C VAL A 283 2.56 -4.16 -4.37
N VAL A 284 1.74 -5.18 -4.52
CA VAL A 284 1.66 -6.01 -5.72
C VAL A 284 0.20 -6.18 -6.10
N ASN A 285 -0.22 -5.72 -7.28
CA ASN A 285 -1.63 -5.76 -7.65
C ASN A 285 -2.11 -7.20 -7.87
N THR A 286 -3.30 -7.50 -7.37
CA THR A 286 -3.99 -8.78 -7.57
C THR A 286 -4.53 -8.85 -9.00
N ASN A 287 -4.28 -9.97 -9.68
CA ASN A 287 -4.88 -10.27 -10.96
C ASN A 287 -6.21 -11.00 -10.76
N CYS A 288 -7.32 -10.32 -11.09
CA CYS A 288 -8.68 -10.85 -10.93
C CYS A 288 -8.92 -12.16 -11.70
N ASN A 289 -8.22 -12.37 -12.82
CA ASN A 289 -8.37 -13.56 -13.67
C ASN A 289 -7.52 -14.75 -13.21
N LYS A 290 -6.84 -14.64 -12.06
CA LYS A 290 -5.92 -15.65 -11.53
C LYS A 290 -6.34 -16.13 -10.17
N SER A 291 -5.95 -17.35 -9.82
CA SER A 291 -6.26 -17.94 -8.52
C SER A 291 -5.47 -17.26 -7.40
N PHE A 292 -5.89 -17.44 -6.16
CA PHE A 292 -5.12 -17.03 -4.99
C PHE A 292 -3.72 -17.65 -4.97
N PRO A 293 -3.51 -18.98 -5.19
CA PRO A 293 -2.17 -19.56 -5.31
C PRO A 293 -1.26 -18.85 -6.31
N TRP A 294 -1.78 -18.49 -7.48
CA TRP A 294 -1.02 -17.74 -8.49
C TRP A 294 -0.65 -16.34 -7.99
N ASN A 295 -1.63 -15.62 -7.44
CA ASN A 295 -1.42 -14.26 -6.95
C ASN A 295 -0.44 -14.23 -5.78
N ILE A 296 -0.59 -15.09 -4.78
CA ILE A 296 0.29 -15.08 -3.61
C ILE A 296 1.71 -15.54 -3.95
N GLY A 297 1.89 -16.48 -4.89
CA GLY A 297 3.22 -16.84 -5.40
C GLY A 297 3.94 -15.66 -6.05
N ARG A 298 3.20 -14.88 -6.86
CA ARG A 298 3.70 -13.65 -7.47
C ARG A 298 4.05 -12.59 -6.42
N VAL A 299 3.15 -12.36 -5.47
CA VAL A 299 3.30 -11.38 -4.38
C VAL A 299 4.53 -11.70 -3.55
N CYS A 300 4.65 -12.92 -3.03
CA CYS A 300 5.78 -13.31 -2.20
C CYS A 300 7.12 -13.15 -2.92
N THR A 301 7.17 -13.40 -4.24
CA THR A 301 8.39 -13.20 -5.02
C THR A 301 8.82 -11.73 -5.06
N PHE A 302 7.89 -10.81 -5.35
CA PHE A 302 8.18 -9.36 -5.38
C PHE A 302 8.48 -8.77 -4.01
N ILE A 303 7.71 -9.16 -2.98
CA ILE A 303 7.89 -8.63 -1.62
C ILE A 303 9.18 -9.16 -1.02
N LYS A 304 9.52 -10.44 -1.20
CA LYS A 304 10.82 -10.99 -0.74
C LYS A 304 12.00 -10.27 -1.40
N ALA A 305 11.95 -10.04 -2.71
CA ALA A 305 13.01 -9.29 -3.38
C ALA A 305 13.12 -7.84 -2.88
N CYS A 306 12.02 -7.25 -2.43
CA CYS A 306 12.00 -5.93 -1.81
C CYS A 306 12.61 -5.95 -0.40
N THR A 307 12.21 -6.88 0.45
CA THR A 307 12.72 -6.99 1.83
C THR A 307 14.19 -7.40 1.86
N ASP A 308 14.64 -8.24 0.92
CA ASP A 308 16.05 -8.65 0.80
C ASP A 308 17.01 -7.45 0.58
N VAL A 309 16.50 -6.34 0.03
CA VAL A 309 17.29 -5.12 -0.20
C VAL A 309 16.95 -4.00 0.75
N ALA A 310 15.85 -4.07 1.51
CA ALA A 310 15.37 -2.95 2.32
C ALA A 310 16.23 -2.69 3.58
N GLU A 311 16.36 -1.42 3.94
CA GLU A 311 17.01 -0.91 5.16
C GLU A 311 16.01 -0.26 6.13
N ILE A 312 14.77 -0.08 5.70
CA ILE A 312 13.62 0.36 6.50
C ILE A 312 12.55 -0.74 6.53
N PRO A 313 11.64 -0.75 7.52
CA PRO A 313 10.53 -1.69 7.56
C PRO A 313 9.70 -1.65 6.27
N VAL A 314 9.43 -2.83 5.71
CA VAL A 314 8.52 -3.02 4.59
C VAL A 314 7.19 -3.52 5.13
N HIS A 315 6.20 -2.64 5.19
CA HIS A 315 4.87 -2.92 5.71
C HIS A 315 3.91 -3.12 4.52
N ALA A 316 3.81 -4.34 3.98
CA ALA A 316 3.09 -4.56 2.73
C ALA A 316 1.60 -4.15 2.83
N ASN A 317 1.06 -3.44 1.83
CA ASN A 317 -0.36 -3.05 1.87
C ASN A 317 -1.24 -4.26 1.53
N VAL A 318 -1.82 -4.88 2.55
CA VAL A 318 -2.72 -6.04 2.41
C VAL A 318 -4.17 -5.56 2.43
N GLY A 319 -4.60 -5.03 1.29
CA GLY A 319 -5.94 -4.47 1.10
C GLY A 319 -6.64 -5.04 -0.12
N MET A 320 -7.92 -4.70 -0.28
CA MET A 320 -8.74 -5.14 -1.41
C MET A 320 -8.04 -4.90 -2.77
N GLY A 321 -7.84 -5.97 -3.55
CA GLY A 321 -7.23 -5.89 -4.89
C GLY A 321 -5.69 -5.80 -4.91
N VAL A 322 -5.03 -5.88 -3.75
CA VAL A 322 -3.57 -5.82 -3.65
C VAL A 322 -3.02 -6.94 -2.76
N CYS A 323 -1.74 -7.25 -2.94
CA CYS A 323 -0.97 -8.25 -2.20
C CYS A 323 -1.61 -9.64 -2.12
N GLY A 324 -2.39 -10.04 -3.13
CA GLY A 324 -3.02 -11.36 -3.20
C GLY A 324 -4.43 -11.39 -2.63
N ILE A 325 -4.90 -10.27 -2.06
CA ILE A 325 -6.26 -10.12 -1.60
C ILE A 325 -7.20 -9.90 -2.79
N PRO A 326 -8.34 -10.62 -2.86
CA PRO A 326 -9.30 -10.47 -3.94
C PRO A 326 -9.91 -9.08 -4.02
N MET A 327 -10.33 -8.70 -5.22
CA MET A 327 -11.09 -7.49 -5.52
C MET A 327 -12.57 -7.66 -5.12
N ASN A 328 -12.83 -7.77 -3.82
CA ASN A 328 -14.17 -7.94 -3.24
C ASN A 328 -14.33 -7.03 -2.00
N GLU A 329 -15.49 -6.40 -1.85
CA GLU A 329 -15.78 -5.52 -0.71
C GLU A 329 -15.79 -6.28 0.63
N ILE A 330 -16.25 -7.53 0.62
CA ILE A 330 -16.23 -8.40 1.81
C ILE A 330 -15.08 -9.39 1.67
N LEU A 331 -13.98 -9.09 2.36
CA LEU A 331 -12.79 -9.91 2.29
C LEU A 331 -13.00 -11.28 2.95
N HIS A 332 -12.48 -12.30 2.27
CA HIS A 332 -12.47 -13.68 2.77
C HIS A 332 -11.38 -13.80 3.85
N THR A 333 -11.78 -13.96 5.11
CA THR A 333 -10.86 -13.99 6.26
C THR A 333 -9.77 -15.07 6.15
N ASP A 334 -10.06 -16.18 5.47
CA ASP A 334 -9.09 -17.24 5.21
C ASP A 334 -8.01 -16.80 4.23
N ILE A 335 -8.36 -15.99 3.23
CA ILE A 335 -7.40 -15.47 2.27
C ILE A 335 -6.54 -14.37 2.89
N VAL A 336 -7.15 -13.47 3.67
CA VAL A 336 -6.42 -12.41 4.38
C VAL A 336 -5.37 -13.02 5.32
N SER A 337 -5.80 -13.88 6.24
CA SER A 337 -4.88 -14.49 7.21
C SER A 337 -3.79 -15.38 6.59
N LYS A 338 -4.08 -16.08 5.48
CA LYS A 338 -3.05 -16.83 4.74
C LYS A 338 -2.07 -15.93 4.01
N THR A 339 -2.53 -14.79 3.50
CA THR A 339 -1.68 -13.76 2.89
C THR A 339 -0.72 -13.21 3.92
N ASP A 340 -1.23 -12.76 5.08
CA ASP A 340 -0.41 -12.22 6.17
C ASP A 340 0.63 -13.25 6.62
N LYS A 341 0.22 -14.50 6.87
CA LYS A 341 1.14 -15.58 7.24
C LYS A 341 2.22 -15.81 6.18
N ALA A 342 1.87 -15.81 4.89
CA ALA A 342 2.86 -15.99 3.82
C ALA A 342 3.85 -14.81 3.74
N LEU A 343 3.37 -13.58 3.86
CA LEU A 343 4.22 -12.39 3.86
C LEU A 343 5.16 -12.37 5.06
N ILE A 344 4.67 -12.72 6.25
CA ILE A 344 5.48 -12.78 7.47
C ILE A 344 6.50 -13.92 7.40
N GLU A 345 6.06 -15.13 7.07
CA GLU A 345 6.92 -16.32 7.22
C GLU A 345 7.93 -16.50 6.07
N ILE A 346 7.59 -16.04 4.87
CA ILE A 346 8.43 -16.18 3.67
C ILE A 346 9.13 -14.86 3.34
N CYS A 347 8.41 -13.74 3.37
CA CYS A 347 8.93 -12.46 2.90
C CYS A 347 9.55 -11.61 4.01
N LYS A 348 9.26 -11.94 5.27
CA LYS A 348 9.81 -11.25 6.45
C LYS A 348 9.51 -9.75 6.46
N ILE A 349 8.26 -9.41 6.14
CA ILE A 349 7.76 -8.04 6.26
C ILE A 349 7.94 -7.50 7.70
N ASP A 350 7.97 -6.18 7.84
CA ASP A 350 8.20 -5.47 9.11
C ASP A 350 9.57 -5.71 9.77
N GLY A 351 10.55 -6.20 9.01
CA GLY A 351 11.95 -6.31 9.44
C GLY A 351 12.31 -7.59 10.20
N LEU A 352 11.57 -8.68 9.95
CA LEU A 352 11.80 -10.01 10.55
C LEU A 352 12.94 -10.83 9.90
#